data_AF-T0XT57-F1
#
_entry.id   AF-T0XT57-F1
#
_cell.length_a   1.000
_cell.length_b   1.000
_cell.length_c   1.000
_cell.angle_alpha   90.00
_cell.angle_beta   90.00
_cell.angle_gamma   90.00
#
_symmetry.space_group_name_H-M   'P 1'
#
loop_
_entity.id
_entity.type
_entity.pdbx_description
1 polymer ?
#
loop_
_entity_poly.entity_id
_entity_poly.type
_entity_poly.pdbx_seq_one_letter_code
_entity_poly.pdbx_strand_id
1 'polypeptide(L)'
;MFPLLHALTVQYYHDVLEAAKFFQGDEWVVRMFLQSEIDVRNALLLLKGKDVGLPLDQVMTRFIDGGTMASSATADPYGARNVPELVERLAVRFPTLAEGLPEYADHASLTGFEAVLQRERAVTEAKRMRTYPLSLAGIFTYLLLSELERSDLRRISFGKIYGVVVERIQPLLVSPRL
;
A
#
# COMPACT_ATOMS: atom_id res chain seq x y z
N MET A 1 -6.98 -14.36 -5.14
CA MET A 1 -6.48 -14.68 -3.78
C MET A 1 -7.42 -15.71 -3.16
N PHE A 2 -6.87 -16.76 -2.55
CA PHE A 2 -7.65 -17.85 -1.94
C PHE A 2 -8.49 -17.33 -0.74
N PRO A 3 -9.78 -17.72 -0.60
CA PRO A 3 -10.66 -17.21 0.46
C PRO A 3 -10.10 -17.35 1.87
N LEU A 4 -9.42 -18.47 2.16
CA LEU A 4 -8.83 -18.75 3.47
C LEU A 4 -7.68 -17.79 3.80
N LEU A 5 -6.81 -17.48 2.84
CA LEU A 5 -5.73 -16.50 3.03
C LEU A 5 -6.29 -15.10 3.28
N HIS A 6 -7.40 -14.76 2.63
CA HIS A 6 -8.07 -13.49 2.85
C HIS A 6 -8.66 -13.42 4.26
N ALA A 7 -9.38 -14.45 4.71
CA ALA A 7 -9.91 -14.52 6.07
C ALA A 7 -8.80 -14.39 7.13
N LEU A 8 -7.66 -15.07 6.93
CA LEU A 8 -6.50 -14.94 7.81
C LEU A 8 -5.93 -13.50 7.80
N THR A 9 -5.92 -12.85 6.64
CA THR A 9 -5.48 -11.44 6.53
C THR A 9 -6.40 -10.51 7.31
N VAL A 10 -7.72 -10.70 7.21
CA VAL A 10 -8.72 -9.90 7.95
C VAL A 10 -8.52 -10.10 9.45
N GLN A 11 -8.38 -11.34 9.91
CA GLN A 11 -8.12 -11.64 11.31
C GLN A 11 -6.80 -11.02 11.79
N TYR A 12 -5.72 -11.13 11.01
CA TYR A 12 -4.44 -10.53 11.35
C TYR A 12 -4.54 -9.01 11.59
N TYR A 13 -5.15 -8.25 10.67
CA TYR A 13 -5.27 -6.81 10.84
C TYR A 13 -6.22 -6.43 11.98
N HIS A 14 -7.29 -7.19 12.19
CA HIS A 14 -8.16 -7.03 13.35
C HIS A 14 -7.35 -7.17 14.65
N ASP A 15 -6.63 -8.28 14.81
CA ASP A 15 -5.90 -8.60 16.05
C ASP A 15 -4.77 -7.60 16.33
N VAL A 16 -4.05 -7.17 15.29
CA VAL A 16 -2.97 -6.18 15.44
C VAL A 16 -3.52 -4.78 15.75
N LEU A 17 -4.66 -4.38 15.18
CA LEU A 17 -5.32 -3.11 15.52
C LEU A 17 -5.92 -3.12 16.93
N GLU A 18 -6.39 -4.28 17.40
CA GLU A 18 -6.83 -4.50 18.77
C GLU A 18 -5.66 -4.40 19.76
N ALA A 19 -4.52 -5.04 19.44
CA ALA A 19 -3.30 -4.94 20.24
C ALA A 19 -2.72 -3.52 20.28
N ALA A 20 -2.94 -2.72 19.23
CA ALA A 20 -2.57 -1.31 19.16
C ALA A 20 -3.67 -0.36 19.68
N LYS A 21 -4.64 -0.85 20.46
CA LYS A 21 -5.55 0.02 21.22
C LYS A 21 -4.77 0.80 22.26
N PHE A 22 -5.21 2.02 22.54
CA PHE A 22 -4.52 2.95 23.43
C PHE A 22 -4.43 2.39 24.85
N PHE A 23 -3.21 2.08 25.29
CA PHE A 23 -2.93 1.71 26.68
C PHE A 23 -2.17 2.82 27.40
N GLN A 24 -1.20 3.47 26.74
CA GLN A 24 -0.33 4.49 27.33
C GLN A 24 -0.32 5.83 26.60
N GLY A 25 -0.90 5.91 25.39
CA GLY A 25 -1.10 7.16 24.63
C GLY A 25 -0.18 7.31 23.42
N ASP A 26 0.96 6.59 23.39
CA ASP A 26 1.95 6.63 22.30
C ASP A 26 1.62 5.66 21.15
N GLU A 27 0.65 4.77 21.33
CA GLU A 27 0.28 3.76 20.33
C GLU A 27 -0.39 4.36 19.08
N TRP A 28 -0.78 5.64 19.12
CA TRP A 28 -1.39 6.34 17.99
C TRP A 28 -0.56 6.25 16.71
N VAL A 29 0.76 6.43 16.82
CA VAL A 29 1.66 6.43 15.65
C VAL A 29 1.70 5.05 15.00
N VAL A 30 1.74 4.00 15.82
CA VAL A 30 1.70 2.61 15.35
C VAL A 30 0.34 2.27 14.74
N ARG A 31 -0.75 2.74 15.35
CA ARG A 31 -2.10 2.58 14.81
C ARG A 31 -2.20 3.22 13.43
N MET A 32 -1.76 4.47 13.28
CA MET A 32 -1.75 5.16 11.98
C MET A 32 -0.94 4.41 10.92
N PHE A 33 0.21 3.86 11.31
CA PHE A 33 1.04 3.04 10.42
C PHE A 33 0.30 1.78 9.93
N LEU A 34 -0.42 1.09 10.82
CA LEU A 34 -1.20 -0.10 10.46
C LEU A 34 -2.39 0.27 9.56
N GLN A 35 -3.06 1.38 9.86
CA GLN A 35 -4.17 1.85 9.05
C GLN A 35 -3.73 2.26 7.64
N SER A 36 -2.57 2.89 7.48
CA SER A 36 -2.04 3.23 6.16
C SER A 36 -1.65 2.00 5.35
N GLU A 37 -1.25 0.90 6.02
CA GLU A 37 -1.02 -0.39 5.35
C GLU A 37 -2.32 -0.97 4.76
N ILE A 38 -3.40 -0.96 5.54
CA ILE A 38 -4.72 -1.40 5.12
C ILE A 38 -5.22 -0.55 3.95
N ASP A 39 -5.03 0.77 4.00
CA ASP A 39 -5.46 1.69 2.96
C ASP A 39 -4.75 1.43 1.62
N VAL A 40 -3.42 1.24 1.64
CA VAL A 40 -2.65 0.87 0.44
C VAL A 40 -3.15 -0.46 -0.13
N ARG A 41 -3.42 -1.44 0.73
CA ARG A 41 -3.92 -2.76 0.31
C ARG A 41 -5.30 -2.68 -0.32
N ASN A 42 -6.19 -1.87 0.25
CA ASN A 42 -7.51 -1.64 -0.30
C ASN A 42 -7.47 -0.82 -1.60
N ALA A 43 -6.58 0.16 -1.73
CA ALA A 43 -6.38 0.88 -2.99
C ALA A 43 -5.93 -0.08 -4.12
N LEU A 44 -4.98 -0.96 -3.84
CA LEU A 44 -4.55 -2.01 -4.77
C LEU A 44 -5.67 -3.01 -5.10
N LEU A 45 -6.54 -3.33 -4.13
CA LEU A 45 -7.71 -4.17 -4.36
C LEU A 45 -8.67 -3.52 -5.36
N LEU A 46 -8.95 -2.22 -5.22
CA LEU A 46 -9.80 -1.47 -6.15
C LEU A 46 -9.19 -1.43 -7.55
N LEU A 47 -7.89 -1.14 -7.67
CA LEU A 47 -7.18 -1.13 -8.96
C LEU A 47 -7.23 -2.50 -9.63
N LYS A 48 -6.95 -3.58 -8.88
CA LYS A 48 -7.03 -4.96 -9.38
C LYS A 48 -8.44 -5.31 -9.83
N GLY A 49 -9.45 -4.98 -9.02
CA GLY A 49 -10.86 -5.22 -9.36
C GLY A 49 -11.25 -4.54 -10.67
N LYS A 50 -10.83 -3.29 -10.87
CA LYS A 50 -11.12 -2.52 -12.08
C LYS A 50 -10.40 -3.07 -13.31
N ASP A 51 -9.13 -3.45 -13.15
CA ASP A 51 -8.30 -4.06 -14.20
C ASP A 51 -8.91 -5.37 -14.73
N VAL A 52 -9.41 -6.24 -13.85
CA VAL A 52 -10.06 -7.49 -14.24
C VAL A 52 -11.56 -7.37 -14.53
N GLY A 53 -12.13 -6.17 -14.45
CA GLY A 53 -13.55 -5.92 -14.74
C GLY A 53 -14.54 -6.49 -13.73
N LEU A 54 -14.14 -6.68 -12.47
CA LEU A 54 -15.05 -7.17 -11.42
C LEU A 54 -16.06 -6.10 -10.99
N PRO A 55 -17.30 -6.50 -10.66
CA PRO A 55 -18.27 -5.57 -10.11
C PRO A 55 -17.93 -5.22 -8.65
N LEU A 56 -18.38 -4.05 -8.19
CA LEU A 56 -18.00 -3.48 -6.90
C LEU A 56 -18.34 -4.42 -5.73
N ASP A 57 -19.52 -5.02 -5.75
CA ASP A 57 -19.98 -5.98 -4.74
C ASP A 57 -18.98 -7.11 -4.53
N GLN A 58 -18.45 -7.69 -5.61
CA GLN A 58 -17.44 -8.75 -5.53
C GLN A 58 -16.09 -8.25 -5.03
N VAL A 59 -15.69 -7.03 -5.37
CA VAL A 59 -14.46 -6.42 -4.85
C VAL A 59 -14.58 -6.16 -3.36
N MET A 60 -15.73 -5.62 -2.91
CA MET A 60 -15.98 -5.27 -1.52
C MET A 60 -16.02 -6.49 -0.59
N THR A 61 -16.30 -7.70 -1.10
CA THR A 61 -16.14 -8.94 -0.29
C THR A 61 -14.72 -9.16 0.23
N ARG A 62 -13.73 -8.48 -0.35
CA ARG A 62 -12.31 -8.58 0.02
C ARG A 62 -11.75 -7.30 0.65
N PHE A 63 -12.61 -6.32 0.89
CA PHE A 63 -12.22 -5.09 1.54
C PHE A 63 -11.85 -5.37 3.00
N ILE A 64 -10.76 -4.77 3.47
CA ILE A 64 -10.33 -4.92 4.86
C ILE A 64 -10.69 -3.65 5.61
N ASP A 65 -11.52 -3.78 6.63
CA ASP A 65 -11.88 -2.65 7.50
C ASP A 65 -10.75 -2.30 8.48
N GLY A 66 -10.86 -1.12 9.10
CA GLY A 66 -9.91 -0.64 10.11
C GLY A 66 -8.88 0.35 9.59
N GLY A 67 -8.76 0.52 8.27
CA GLY A 67 -8.01 1.62 7.64
C GLY A 67 -8.65 3.00 7.83
N THR A 68 -8.04 4.03 7.26
CA THR A 68 -8.63 5.39 7.26
C THR A 68 -9.58 5.60 6.09
N MET A 69 -9.51 4.77 5.06
CA MET A 69 -10.45 4.74 3.94
C MET A 69 -11.69 3.93 4.33
N ALA A 70 -12.82 4.60 4.50
CA ALA A 70 -14.09 3.94 4.77
C ALA A 70 -14.59 3.18 3.53
N SER A 71 -15.19 2.01 3.75
CA SER A 71 -15.83 1.21 2.69
C SER A 71 -16.94 1.98 1.96
N SER A 72 -17.66 2.88 2.64
CA SER A 72 -18.67 3.75 2.01
C SER A 72 -18.07 4.76 1.02
N ALA A 73 -16.80 5.15 1.22
CA ALA A 73 -16.11 6.11 0.38
C ALA A 73 -15.45 5.48 -0.86
N THR A 74 -15.55 4.15 -1.04
CA THR A 74 -14.92 3.46 -2.20
C THR A 74 -15.83 3.36 -3.41
N ALA A 75 -17.15 3.44 -3.21
CA ALA A 75 -18.12 3.27 -4.29
C ALA A 75 -18.00 4.36 -5.37
N ASP A 76 -17.81 5.61 -4.96
CA ASP A 76 -17.67 6.75 -5.88
C ASP A 76 -16.39 6.67 -6.73
N PRO A 77 -15.18 6.46 -6.16
CA PRO A 77 -13.97 6.19 -6.94
C PRO A 77 -14.13 5.01 -7.89
N TYR A 78 -14.75 3.91 -7.44
CA TYR A 78 -14.90 2.70 -8.25
C TYR A 78 -15.90 2.84 -9.41
N GLY A 79 -16.73 3.90 -9.41
CA GLY A 79 -17.57 4.28 -10.54
C GLY A 79 -16.80 4.72 -11.80
N ALA A 80 -15.47 4.85 -11.72
CA ALA A 80 -14.61 5.10 -12.88
C ALA A 80 -14.74 4.03 -13.98
N ARG A 81 -14.61 4.45 -15.25
CA ARG A 81 -14.78 3.59 -16.43
C ARG A 81 -13.60 2.64 -16.65
N ASN A 82 -12.39 3.08 -16.27
CA ASN A 82 -11.16 2.34 -16.47
C ASN A 82 -10.15 2.63 -15.34
N VAL A 83 -9.02 1.93 -15.35
CA VAL A 83 -7.95 2.08 -14.34
C VAL A 83 -7.39 3.51 -14.31
N PRO A 84 -7.06 4.18 -15.44
CA PRO A 84 -6.61 5.57 -15.41
C PRO A 84 -7.57 6.54 -14.70
N GLU A 85 -8.86 6.47 -15.00
CA GLU A 85 -9.87 7.32 -14.34
C GLU A 85 -10.00 6.97 -12.84
N LEU A 86 -9.87 5.70 -12.47
CA LEU A 86 -9.85 5.29 -11.06
C LEU A 86 -8.63 5.88 -10.33
N VAL A 87 -7.47 5.91 -10.98
CA VAL A 87 -6.25 6.51 -10.44
C VAL A 87 -6.45 8.01 -10.17
N GLU A 88 -7.06 8.73 -11.11
CA GLU A 88 -7.38 10.16 -10.93
C GLU A 88 -8.28 10.40 -9.71
N ARG A 89 -9.32 9.58 -9.52
CA ARG A 89 -10.21 9.70 -8.36
C ARG A 89 -9.52 9.34 -7.05
N LEU A 90 -8.65 8.32 -7.06
CA LEU A 90 -7.87 7.92 -5.89
C LEU A 90 -6.73 8.89 -5.56
N ALA A 91 -6.30 9.73 -6.51
CA ALA A 91 -5.22 10.70 -6.31
C ALA A 91 -5.53 11.74 -5.23
N VAL A 92 -6.81 11.97 -4.90
CA VAL A 92 -7.22 12.81 -3.76
C VAL A 92 -6.65 12.28 -2.44
N ARG A 93 -6.55 10.95 -2.31
CA ARG A 93 -5.98 10.29 -1.12
C ARG A 93 -4.52 9.87 -1.31
N PHE A 94 -4.13 9.53 -2.54
CA PHE A 94 -2.80 9.04 -2.89
C PHE A 94 -2.20 9.92 -4.00
N PRO A 95 -1.68 11.12 -3.68
CA PRO A 95 -1.31 12.12 -4.67
C PRO A 95 -0.27 11.65 -5.69
N THR A 96 0.60 10.71 -5.31
CA THR A 96 1.65 10.22 -6.21
C THR A 96 1.19 9.07 -7.11
N LEU A 97 -0.02 8.53 -6.91
CA LEU A 97 -0.50 7.32 -7.61
C LEU A 97 -0.43 7.42 -9.14
N ALA A 98 -0.61 8.62 -9.70
CA ALA A 98 -0.50 8.89 -11.13
C ALA A 98 0.89 8.56 -11.72
N GLU A 99 1.96 8.55 -10.91
CA GLU A 99 3.30 8.12 -11.33
C GLU A 99 3.34 6.68 -11.85
N GLY A 100 2.36 5.83 -11.47
CA GLY A 100 2.26 4.45 -11.95
C GLY A 100 1.60 4.31 -13.32
N LEU A 101 1.00 5.36 -13.88
CA LEU A 101 0.28 5.31 -15.16
C LEU A 101 1.16 4.93 -16.36
N PRO A 102 2.42 5.42 -16.51
CA PRO A 102 3.26 5.04 -17.64
C PRO A 102 3.53 3.53 -17.69
N GLU A 103 3.89 2.91 -16.56
CA GLU A 103 4.14 1.46 -16.46
C GLU A 103 2.88 0.65 -16.81
N TYR A 104 1.70 1.15 -16.41
CA TYR A 104 0.44 0.49 -16.74
C TYR A 104 0.08 0.64 -18.23
N ALA A 105 0.33 1.80 -18.83
CA ALA A 105 0.06 2.04 -20.25
C ALA A 105 0.93 1.15 -21.17
N ASP A 106 2.20 0.95 -20.81
CA ASP A 106 3.16 0.21 -21.63
C ASP A 106 3.07 -1.31 -21.45
N HIS A 107 2.69 -1.76 -20.24
CA HIS A 107 2.82 -3.17 -19.86
C HIS A 107 1.55 -3.80 -19.27
N ALA A 108 0.44 -3.04 -19.15
CA ALA A 108 -0.78 -3.48 -18.45
C ALA A 108 -0.47 -4.06 -17.05
N SER A 109 0.53 -3.47 -16.37
CA SER A 109 1.08 -3.97 -15.11
C SER A 109 0.70 -3.03 -13.98
N LEU A 110 0.07 -3.58 -12.93
CA LEU A 110 -0.24 -2.84 -11.70
C LEU A 110 0.97 -2.67 -10.77
N THR A 111 2.14 -3.22 -11.14
CA THR A 111 3.34 -3.23 -10.30
C THR A 111 3.87 -1.82 -10.05
N GLY A 112 3.73 -0.91 -11.02
CA GLY A 112 4.09 0.50 -10.87
C GLY A 112 3.27 1.18 -9.78
N PHE A 113 1.95 0.98 -9.75
CA PHE A 113 1.09 1.52 -8.70
C PHE A 113 1.44 0.97 -7.31
N GLU A 114 1.76 -0.32 -7.21
CA GLU A 114 2.20 -0.92 -5.95
C GLU A 114 3.48 -0.28 -5.42
N ALA A 115 4.49 -0.08 -6.28
CA ALA A 115 5.73 0.56 -5.90
C ALA A 115 5.52 2.01 -5.46
N VAL A 116 4.70 2.76 -6.20
CA VAL A 116 4.37 4.16 -5.90
C VAL A 116 3.66 4.27 -4.54
N LEU A 117 2.61 3.48 -4.30
CA LEU A 117 1.88 3.49 -3.03
C LEU A 117 2.78 3.09 -1.85
N GLN A 118 3.64 2.08 -2.02
CA GLN A 118 4.59 1.67 -0.97
C GLN A 118 5.60 2.78 -0.67
N ARG A 119 6.12 3.45 -1.69
CA ARG A 119 7.06 4.56 -1.54
C ARG A 119 6.42 5.76 -0.87
N GLU A 120 5.23 6.17 -1.29
CA GLU A 120 4.48 7.27 -0.69
C GLU A 120 4.20 6.99 0.80
N ARG A 121 3.73 5.77 1.12
CA ARG A 121 3.54 5.32 2.50
C ARG A 121 4.84 5.36 3.28
N ALA A 122 5.93 4.81 2.74
CA ALA A 122 7.23 4.76 3.41
C ALA A 122 7.73 6.15 3.79
N VAL A 123 7.68 7.10 2.86
CA VAL A 123 8.09 8.50 3.10
C VAL A 123 7.21 9.15 4.16
N THR A 124 5.89 8.96 4.08
CA THR A 124 4.92 9.56 4.99
C THR A 124 5.07 9.02 6.41
N GLU A 125 5.17 7.70 6.56
CA GLU A 125 5.31 7.05 7.87
C GLU A 125 6.68 7.33 8.49
N ALA A 126 7.78 7.29 7.72
CA ALA A 126 9.10 7.63 8.23
C ALA A 126 9.18 9.08 8.73
N LYS A 127 8.56 10.03 8.01
CA LYS A 127 8.45 11.44 8.46
C LYS A 127 7.65 11.56 9.75
N ARG A 128 6.49 10.89 9.84
CA ARG A 128 5.63 10.90 11.03
C ARG A 128 6.34 10.31 12.25
N MET A 129 6.98 9.17 12.08
CA MET A 129 7.64 8.46 13.17
C MET A 129 8.87 9.19 13.70
N ARG A 130 9.60 9.93 12.85
CA ARG A 130 10.71 10.81 13.26
C ARG A 130 10.29 11.87 14.28
N THR A 131 9.01 12.26 14.33
CA THR A 131 8.48 13.22 15.30
C THR A 131 8.37 12.64 16.72
N TYR A 132 8.37 11.31 16.88
CA TYR A 132 8.17 10.62 18.16
C TYR A 132 9.32 9.65 18.51
N PRO A 133 10.59 10.11 18.59
CA PRO A 133 11.76 9.23 18.65
C PRO A 133 11.89 8.40 19.94
N LEU A 134 11.25 8.82 21.05
CA LEU A 134 11.28 8.11 22.34
C LEU A 134 10.08 7.18 22.55
N SER A 135 9.45 6.73 21.45
CA SER A 135 8.27 5.85 21.46
C SER A 135 8.50 4.60 20.61
N LEU A 136 7.45 3.76 20.49
CA LEU A 136 7.42 2.63 19.55
C LEU A 136 7.75 3.03 18.10
N ALA A 137 7.55 4.30 17.73
CA ALA A 137 7.86 4.83 16.42
C ALA A 137 9.32 4.60 15.99
N GLY A 138 10.28 4.62 16.92
CA GLY A 138 11.68 4.33 16.62
C GLY A 138 11.90 2.88 16.15
N ILE A 139 11.28 1.92 16.85
CA ILE A 139 11.33 0.50 16.51
C ILE A 139 10.65 0.26 15.16
N PHE A 140 9.45 0.83 14.96
CA PHE A 140 8.70 0.67 13.71
C PHE A 140 9.38 1.34 12.52
N THR A 141 10.08 2.46 12.70
CA THR A 141 10.89 3.09 11.65
C THR A 141 12.00 2.15 11.21
N TYR A 142 12.73 1.55 12.16
CA TYR A 142 13.79 0.60 11.85
C TYR A 142 13.25 -0.62 11.09
N LEU A 143 12.13 -1.19 11.57
CA LEU A 143 11.47 -2.32 10.91
C LEU A 143 11.08 -1.96 9.48
N LEU A 144 10.34 -0.87 9.29
CA LEU A 144 9.91 -0.40 7.98
C LEU A 144 11.09 -0.25 7.01
N LEU A 145 12.13 0.48 7.39
CA LEU A 145 13.28 0.72 6.52
C LEU A 145 14.02 -0.58 6.19
N SER A 146 14.19 -1.47 7.17
CA SER A 146 14.83 -2.78 6.96
C SER A 146 14.03 -3.66 6.00
N GLU A 147 12.69 -3.61 6.06
CA GLU A 147 11.83 -4.36 5.14
C GLU A 147 11.88 -3.83 3.72
N LEU A 148 11.88 -2.51 3.55
CA LEU A 148 11.96 -1.85 2.25
C LEU A 148 13.33 -2.11 1.59
N GLU A 149 14.42 -1.98 2.35
CA GLU A 149 15.77 -2.26 1.85
C GLU A 149 15.92 -3.73 1.43
N ARG A 150 15.42 -4.67 2.26
CA ARG A 150 15.38 -6.10 1.92
C ARG A 150 14.57 -6.37 0.64
N SER A 151 13.44 -5.68 0.46
CA SER A 151 12.60 -5.79 -0.74
C SER A 151 13.34 -5.30 -1.98
N ASP A 152 14.02 -4.16 -1.89
CA ASP A 152 14.78 -3.57 -3.00
C ASP A 152 16.01 -4.39 -3.36
N LEU A 153 16.76 -4.88 -2.38
CA LEU A 153 17.86 -5.83 -2.62
C LEU A 153 17.36 -7.08 -3.35
N ARG A 154 16.23 -7.64 -2.93
CA ARG A 154 15.61 -8.79 -3.60
C ARG A 154 15.22 -8.45 -5.05
N ARG A 155 14.60 -7.30 -5.30
CA ARG A 155 14.23 -6.84 -6.64
C ARG A 155 15.45 -6.69 -7.54
N ILE A 156 16.53 -6.10 -7.03
CA ILE A 156 17.80 -5.94 -7.75
C ILE A 156 18.44 -7.30 -8.05
N SER A 157 18.52 -8.19 -7.04
CA SER A 157 19.12 -9.51 -7.20
C SER A 157 18.37 -10.35 -8.25
N PHE A 158 17.04 -10.45 -8.14
CA PHE A 158 16.25 -11.18 -9.15
C PHE A 158 16.28 -10.49 -10.50
N GLY A 159 16.21 -9.16 -10.54
CA GLY A 159 16.34 -8.41 -11.78
C GLY A 159 17.63 -8.73 -12.52
N LYS A 160 18.77 -8.80 -11.81
CA LYS A 160 20.06 -9.24 -12.38
C LYS A 160 20.04 -10.70 -12.85
N ILE A 161 19.49 -11.61 -12.04
CA ILE A 161 19.41 -13.06 -12.38
C ILE A 161 18.60 -13.27 -13.66
N TYR A 162 17.49 -12.55 -13.83
CA TYR A 162 16.60 -12.66 -14.98
C TYR A 162 16.94 -11.72 -16.14
N GLY A 163 18.04 -10.97 -16.07
CA GLY A 163 18.46 -10.05 -17.13
C GLY A 163 17.50 -8.88 -17.36
N VAL A 164 16.76 -8.44 -16.34
CA VAL A 164 15.89 -7.27 -16.40
C VAL A 164 16.75 -6.01 -16.45
N VAL A 165 16.47 -5.13 -17.41
CA VAL A 165 17.19 -3.86 -17.59
C VAL A 165 16.97 -2.92 -16.38
N VAL A 166 17.99 -2.11 -16.06
CA VAL A 166 18.01 -1.28 -14.85
C VAL A 166 16.88 -0.27 -14.85
N GLU A 167 16.53 0.26 -16.02
CA GLU A 167 15.48 1.23 -16.25
C GLU A 167 14.10 0.70 -15.85
N ARG A 168 13.90 -0.62 -15.87
CA ARG A 168 12.67 -1.28 -15.40
C ARG A 168 12.68 -1.59 -13.91
N ILE A 169 13.86 -1.77 -13.32
CA ILE A 169 13.99 -2.09 -11.89
C ILE A 169 13.89 -0.81 -11.05
N GLN A 170 14.58 0.25 -11.48
CA GLN A 170 14.70 1.50 -10.75
C GLN A 170 13.36 2.15 -10.32
N PRO A 171 12.32 2.25 -11.17
CA PRO A 171 11.03 2.84 -10.76
C PRO A 171 10.30 1.99 -9.71
N LEU A 172 10.59 0.69 -9.63
CA LEU A 172 9.99 -0.26 -8.70
C LEU A 172 10.63 -0.26 -7.30
N LEU A 173 11.74 0.48 -7.13
CA LEU A 173 12.40 0.60 -5.83
C LEU A 173 11.60 1.52 -4.91
N VAL A 174 11.50 1.14 -3.64
CA VAL A 174 10.59 1.76 -2.67
C VAL A 174 11.29 2.37 -1.46
N SER A 175 12.57 2.05 -1.24
CA SER A 175 13.33 2.59 -0.12
C SER A 175 13.47 4.11 -0.25
N PRO A 176 13.01 4.88 0.76
CA PRO A 176 13.09 6.33 0.72
C PRO A 176 14.53 6.81 0.88
N ARG A 177 14.89 7.87 0.14
CA ARG A 177 16.11 8.65 0.42
C ARG A 177 15.72 9.72 1.45
N LEU A 178 16.02 9.44 2.72
CA LEU A 178 15.62 10.24 3.89
C LEU A 178 16.57 11.37 4.28
#